data_AF-A0A533UQG0-F1
#
_entry.id   AF-A0A533UQG0-F1
#
_cell.length_a   1.000
_cell.length_b   1.000
_cell.length_c   1.000
_cell.angle_alpha   90.00
_cell.angle_beta   90.00
_cell.angle_gamma   90.00
#
_symmetry.space_group_name_H-M   'P 1'
#
loop_
_entity.id
_entity.type
_entity.pdbx_description
1 polymer ?
#
loop_
_entity_poly.entity_id
_entity_poly.type
_entity_poly.pdbx_seq_one_letter_code
_entity_poly.pdbx_strand_id
1 'polypeptide(L)' 'MRITKIKPLDELLKMSKEELFEYLKESEISMHPTDSIEVVPFEHGTKILYYHKDQTKPYKTRAYLNKIEDSEMLK' A
#
# COMPACT_ATOMS: atom_id res chain seq x y z
N MET A 1 12.74 15.39 9.35
CA MET A 1 11.62 14.64 8.75
C MET A 1 12.19 13.69 7.71
N ARG A 2 12.14 12.36 7.95
CA ARG A 2 12.56 11.39 6.93
C ARG A 2 11.43 11.25 5.93
N ILE A 3 11.63 11.80 4.73
CA ILE A 3 10.73 11.57 3.61
C ILE A 3 10.98 10.13 3.15
N THR A 4 10.20 9.18 3.66
CA THR A 4 10.25 7.80 3.19
C THR A 4 9.78 7.78 1.74
N LYS A 5 10.73 7.64 0.81
CA LYS A 5 10.43 7.48 -0.61
C LYS A 5 9.53 6.26 -0.76
N ILE A 6 8.29 6.50 -1.14
CA ILE A 6 7.30 5.46 -1.42
C ILE A 6 7.79 4.72 -2.67
N LYS A 7 8.04 3.41 -2.53
CA LYS A 7 8.44 2.55 -3.64
C LYS A 7 7.30 2.47 -4.68
N PRO A 8 7.64 2.36 -5.97
CA PRO A 8 6.64 2.20 -7.02
C PRO A 8 5.88 0.88 -6.84
N LEU A 9 4.64 0.83 -7.33
CA LEU A 9 3.75 -0.33 -7.20
C LEU A 9 4.40 -1.63 -7.72
N ASP A 10 5.11 -1.56 -8.85
CA ASP A 10 5.88 -2.69 -9.38
C ASP A 10 6.88 -3.30 -8.40
N GLU A 11 7.50 -2.49 -7.55
CA GLU A 11 8.40 -3.01 -6.52
C GLU A 11 7.63 -3.59 -5.34
N LEU A 12 6.50 -3.00 -4.96
CA LEU A 12 5.66 -3.49 -3.87
C LEU A 12 4.99 -4.82 -4.20
N LEU A 13 4.62 -5.04 -5.46
CA LEU A 13 4.03 -6.30 -5.93
C LEU A 13 5.05 -7.42 -6.09
N LYS A 14 6.35 -7.09 -6.22
CA LYS A 14 7.45 -8.05 -6.26
C LYS A 14 7.89 -8.51 -4.86
N MET A 15 7.47 -7.79 -3.82
CA MET A 15 7.78 -8.12 -2.44
C MET A 15 6.88 -9.23 -1.92
N SER A 16 7.43 -10.06 -1.03
CA SER A 16 6.64 -11.00 -0.26
C SER A 16 5.70 -10.25 0.69
N LYS A 17 4.60 -10.88 1.14
CA LYS A 17 3.65 -10.26 2.08
C LYS A 17 4.34 -9.76 3.35
N GLU A 18 5.33 -10.50 3.85
CA GLU A 18 6.14 -10.15 5.03
C GLU A 18 7.03 -8.93 4.76
N GLU A 19 7.75 -8.91 3.63
CA GLU A 19 8.59 -7.77 3.24
C GLU A 19 7.77 -6.50 3.01
N LEU A 20 6.62 -6.64 2.37
CA LEU A 20 5.68 -5.53 2.17
C LEU A 20 5.17 -5.01 3.51
N PHE A 21 4.87 -5.88 4.47
CA PHE A 21 4.45 -5.50 5.80
C PHE A 21 5.55 -4.74 6.55
N GLU A 22 6.79 -5.22 6.53
CA GLU A 22 7.93 -4.53 7.15
C GLU A 22 8.20 -3.17 6.49
N TYR A 23 8.21 -3.11 5.16
CA TYR A 23 8.37 -1.86 4.42
C TYR A 23 7.29 -0.83 4.77
N LEU A 24 6.03 -1.27 4.84
CA LEU A 24 4.92 -0.39 5.21
C LEU A 24 5.02 0.05 6.66
N LYS A 25 5.42 -0.85 7.58
CA LYS A 25 5.63 -0.54 9.00
C LYS A 25 6.76 0.48 9.22
N GLU A 26 7.83 0.41 8.44
CA GLU A 26 8.91 1.43 8.49
C GLU A 26 8.47 2.78 7.93
N SER A 27 7.57 2.78 6.93
CA SER A 27 7.04 3.98 6.31
C SER A 27 5.90 4.62 7.11
N GLU A 28 5.15 3.82 7.85
CA GLU A 28 3.94 4.20 8.57
C GLU A 28 4.15 4.16 10.09
N ILE A 29 4.40 5.33 10.67
CA ILE A 29 4.59 5.52 12.12
C ILE A 29 3.37 5.04 12.93
N SER A 30 2.19 4.98 12.32
CA SER A 30 0.92 4.64 12.96
C SER A 30 0.59 3.15 12.95
N MET A 31 1.41 2.30 12.32
CA MET A 31 1.09 0.90 12.14
C MET A 31 1.50 0.09 13.37
N HIS A 32 0.53 -0.53 14.05
CA HIS A 32 0.81 -1.34 15.22
C HIS A 32 1.28 -2.76 14.82
N PRO A 33 2.14 -3.42 15.63
CA PRO A 33 2.59 -4.78 15.35
C PRO A 33 1.47 -5.82 15.28
N THR A 34 0.33 -5.52 15.90
CA THR A 34 -0.87 -6.37 15.90
C THR A 34 -1.80 -6.10 14.73
N ASP A 35 -1.49 -5.08 13.91
CA ASP A 35 -2.29 -4.75 12.74
C ASP A 35 -2.02 -5.76 11.62
N SER A 36 -3.02 -5.93 10.77
CA SER A 36 -2.94 -6.79 9.59
C SER A 36 -3.12 -5.96 8.33
N ILE A 37 -2.46 -6.38 7.26
CA ILE A 37 -2.64 -5.79 5.93
C ILE A 37 -3.25 -6.78 4.97
N GLU A 38 -4.08 -6.27 4.09
CA GLU A 38 -4.66 -6.99 2.97
C GLU A 38 -4.35 -6.23 1.68
N VAL A 39 -3.84 -6.95 0.69
CA VAL A 39 -3.49 -6.40 -0.62
C VAL A 39 -4.58 -6.83 -1.59
N VAL A 40 -5.37 -5.87 -2.05
CA VAL A 40 -6.52 -6.11 -2.93
C VAL A 40 -6.23 -5.47 -4.29
N PRO A 41 -5.97 -6.26 -5.35
CA PRO A 41 -5.87 -5.73 -6.70
C PRO A 41 -7.25 -5.23 -7.18
N PHE A 42 -7.25 -4.18 -8.00
CA PHE A 42 -8.44 -3.64 -8.66
C PHE A 42 -8.10 -3.14 -10.06
N GLU A 43 -9.12 -2.78 -10.85
CA GLU A 43 -8.98 -2.47 -12.29
C GLU A 43 -7.88 -1.46 -12.64
N HIS A 44 -7.64 -0.46 -11.79
CA HIS A 44 -6.66 0.60 -12.05
C HIS A 44 -5.43 0.55 -11.13
N GLY A 45 -5.23 -0.54 -10.39
CA GLY A 45 -4.08 -0.65 -9.49
C GLY A 45 -4.24 -1.65 -8.35
N THR A 46 -3.62 -1.35 -7.22
CA THR A 46 -3.68 -2.18 -6.01
C THR A 46 -4.01 -1.33 -4.80
N LYS A 47 -4.93 -1.79 -3.95
CA LYS A 47 -5.23 -1.15 -2.66
C LYS A 47 -4.63 -1.99 -1.55
N ILE A 48 -4.02 -1.33 -0.58
CA ILE A 48 -3.58 -1.92 0.66
C ILE A 48 -4.52 -1.46 1.75
N LEU A 49 -5.21 -2.40 2.38
CA LEU A 49 -6.14 -2.18 3.46
C LEU A 49 -5.45 -2.50 4.78
N TYR A 50 -5.59 -1.63 5.76
CA TYR A 50 -4.99 -1.78 7.08
C TYR A 50 -6.09 -2.02 8.10
N TYR A 51 -5.94 -3.09 8.88
CA TYR A 51 -6.89 -3.52 9.88
C TYR A 51 -6.23 -3.54 11.25
N HIS A 52 -6.96 -3.07 12.27
CA HIS A 52 -6.58 -3.35 13.64
C HIS A 52 -6.90 -4.80 13.97
N LYS A 53 -6.20 -5.33 14.97
CA LYS A 53 -6.47 -6.67 15.50
C LYS A 53 -7.97 -6.82 15.81
N ASP A 54 -8.56 -7.91 15.35
CA ASP A 54 -9.96 -8.26 15.57
C ASP A 54 -11.00 -7.31 14.91
N GLN A 55 -10.56 -6.41 14.01
CA GLN A 55 -11.48 -5.56 13.23
C GLN A 55 -11.65 -6.07 11.79
N THR A 56 -12.90 -6.15 11.34
CA THR A 56 -13.27 -6.50 9.96
C THR A 56 -13.33 -5.29 9.04
N LYS A 57 -13.29 -4.07 9.59
CA LYS A 57 -13.31 -2.83 8.82
C LYS A 57 -11.90 -2.25 8.78
N PRO A 58 -11.37 -1.89 7.60
CA PRO A 58 -10.07 -1.27 7.52
C PRO A 58 -10.15 0.15 8.11
N TYR A 59 -9.20 0.49 8.99
CA TYR A 59 -9.09 1.85 9.52
C TYR A 59 -8.39 2.79 8.52
N LYS A 60 -7.61 2.20 7.60
CA LYS A 60 -6.89 2.94 6.56
C LYS A 60 -6.86 2.16 5.26
N THR A 61 -6.86 2.89 4.15
CA THR A 61 -6.73 2.35 2.81
C THR A 61 -5.71 3.17 2.04
N ARG A 62 -4.75 2.50 1.42
CA ARG A 62 -3.75 3.12 0.56
C ARG A 62 -3.87 2.54 -0.83
N ALA A 63 -4.33 3.36 -1.77
CA ALA A 63 -4.41 2.97 -3.17
C ALA A 63 -3.10 3.32 -3.88
N TYR A 64 -2.56 2.35 -4.59
CA TYR A 64 -1.48 2.50 -5.54
C TYR A 64 -2.10 2.31 -6.91
N LEU A 65 -2.14 3.39 -7.68
CA LEU A 65 -2.60 3.31 -9.06
C LEU A 65 -1.47 2.70 -9.89
N ASN A 66 -1.83 1.84 -10.84
CA ASN A 66 -0.93 1.52 -11.94
C ASN A 66 -0.57 2.86 -12.59
N LYS A 67 0.69 3.06 -12.97
CA LYS A 67 1.02 4.17 -13.87
C LYS A 67 0.23 3.89 -15.15
N ILE A 68 -0.92 4.52 -15.27
CA ILE A 68 -1.57 4.63 -16.57
C ILE A 68 -0.56 5.45 -17.38
N GLU A 69 -0.04 4.87 -18.46
CA GLU A 69 0.73 5.62 -19.47
C GLU A 69 -0.18 6.63 -20.22
N ASP A 70 -1.14 7.26 -19.54
CA ASP A 70 -1.98 8.32 -20.06
C ASP A 70 -1.25 9.67 -19.92
N SER A 71 -0.16 9.77 -20.67
CA SER A 71 0.35 11.06 -21.14
C SER A 71 -0.46 11.59 -22.35
N GLU A 72 -1.67 11.08 -22.60
CA GLU A 72 -2.52 11.49 -23.72
C GLU A 72 -3.84 12.16 -23.32
N MET A 73 -4.04 12.58 -22.06
CA MET A 73 -5.22 13.36 -21.64
C MET A 73 -4.93 14.81 -21.22
N LEU A 74 -3.99 15.46 -21.90
CA LEU A 74 -3.90 16.93 -21.98
C LEU A 74 -3.66 17.33 -23.45
N LYS A 75 -4.71 17.30 -24.26
CA LYS A 75 -4.78 18.03 -25.53
C LYS A 75 -5.88 19.09 -25.45
#